data_AF-A0A0C2ZNJ4-F1
#
_entry.id   AF-A0A0C2ZNJ4-F1
#
_cell.length_a   1.000
_cell.length_b   1.000
_cell.length_c   1.000
_cell.angle_alpha   90.00
_cell.angle_beta   90.00
_cell.angle_gamma   90.00
#
_symmetry.space_group_name_H-M   'P 1'
#
loop_
_entity.id
_entity.type
_entity.pdbx_description
1 polymer ?
#
loop_
_entity_poly.entity_id
_entity_poly.type
_entity_poly.pdbx_seq_one_letter_code
_entity_poly.pdbx_strand_id
1 'polypeptide(L)'
;MLEVLTQTMTKIEDTSTMISKTYDIYIREKAIEMVNAKLEENKIDVAKVENNDYEAMVNDSCKDIKEKYAKRVSQGLMVIMGIDFLLG
;
A
#
# COMPACT_ATOMS: atom_id res chain seq x y z
N MET A 1 -24.64 -7.94 28.09
CA MET A 1 -24.62 -8.49 26.71
C MET A 1 -24.32 -7.41 25.67
N LEU A 2 -24.98 -6.24 25.73
CA LEU A 2 -24.68 -5.08 24.87
C LEU A 2 -23.24 -4.53 25.06
N GLU A 3 -22.72 -4.43 26.28
CA GLU A 3 -21.35 -3.92 26.54
C GLU A 3 -20.24 -4.74 25.89
N VAL A 4 -20.37 -6.07 25.88
CA VAL A 4 -19.36 -6.97 25.28
C VAL A 4 -19.31 -6.80 23.76
N LEU A 5 -20.48 -6.55 23.14
CA LEU A 5 -20.58 -6.30 21.70
C LEU A 5 -19.90 -4.98 21.32
N THR A 6 -20.15 -3.92 22.09
CA THR A 6 -19.54 -2.59 21.87
C THR A 6 -18.02 -2.64 22.05
N GLN A 7 -17.52 -3.28 23.11
CA GLN A 7 -16.07 -3.42 23.32
C GLN A 7 -15.38 -4.23 22.22
N THR A 8 -16.06 -5.24 21.68
CA THR A 8 -15.54 -6.05 20.57
C THR A 8 -15.48 -5.24 19.28
N MET A 9 -16.51 -4.44 18.99
CA MET A 9 -16.53 -3.53 17.84
C MET A 9 -15.40 -2.50 17.92
N THR A 10 -15.22 -1.84 19.06
CA THR A 10 -14.13 -0.85 19.26
C THR A 10 -12.75 -1.49 19.06
N LYS A 11 -12.51 -2.69 19.60
CA LYS A 11 -11.25 -3.42 19.36
C LYS A 11 -11.01 -3.76 17.90
N ILE A 12 -12.06 -4.12 17.15
CA ILE A 12 -11.95 -4.42 15.72
C ILE A 12 -11.63 -3.14 14.94
N GLU A 13 -12.27 -2.02 15.27
CA GLU A 13 -12.00 -0.71 14.66
C GLU A 13 -10.57 -0.23 14.95
N ASP A 14 -10.09 -0.36 16.19
CA ASP A 14 -8.73 -0.01 16.59
C ASP A 14 -7.69 -0.89 15.88
N THR A 15 -7.95 -2.19 15.80
CA THR A 15 -7.06 -3.14 15.09
C THR A 15 -7.04 -2.85 13.60
N SER A 16 -8.20 -2.61 12.98
CA SER A 16 -8.31 -2.23 11.57
C SER A 16 -7.53 -0.94 11.29
N THR A 17 -7.68 0.07 12.16
CA THR A 17 -6.95 1.33 12.08
C THR A 17 -5.44 1.13 12.22
N MET A 18 -5.00 0.27 13.12
CA MET A 18 -3.59 -0.04 13.32
C MET A 18 -2.98 -0.77 12.11
N ILE A 19 -3.74 -1.70 11.52
CA ILE A 19 -3.34 -2.41 10.30
C ILE A 19 -3.23 -1.44 9.13
N SER A 20 -4.23 -0.57 8.92
CA SER A 20 -4.20 0.47 7.88
C SER A 20 -2.99 1.38 8.04
N LYS A 21 -2.69 1.83 9.25
CA LYS A 21 -1.50 2.66 9.53
C LYS A 21 -0.20 1.92 9.24
N THR A 22 -0.07 0.67 9.65
CA THR A 22 1.13 -0.14 9.39
C THR A 22 1.33 -0.37 7.90
N TYR A 23 0.25 -0.62 7.17
CA TYR A 23 0.28 -0.79 5.71
C TYR A 23 0.68 0.51 4.99
N ASP A 24 0.14 1.65 5.39
CA ASP A 24 0.50 2.94 4.82
C ASP A 24 1.97 3.33 5.11
N ILE A 25 2.46 3.04 6.32
CA ILE A 25 3.88 3.21 6.68
C ILE A 25 4.76 2.34 5.77
N TYR A 26 4.45 1.05 5.65
CA TYR A 26 5.20 0.13 4.80
C TYR A 26 5.24 0.58 3.34
N ILE A 27 4.11 1.07 2.80
CA ILE A 27 4.07 1.61 1.43
C ILE A 27 4.97 2.82 1.30
N ARG A 28 4.93 3.74 2.26
CA ARG A 28 5.74 4.96 2.24
C ARG A 28 7.23 4.64 2.29
N GLU A 29 7.65 3.71 3.15
CA GLU A 29 9.04 3.23 3.21
C GLU A 29 9.49 2.64 1.86
N LYS A 30 8.67 1.75 1.28
CA LYS A 30 8.92 1.18 -0.05
C LYS A 30 9.00 2.23 -1.14
N ALA A 31 8.15 3.25 -1.09
CA ALA A 31 8.15 4.34 -2.06
C ALA A 31 9.43 5.17 -1.96
N ILE A 32 9.89 5.48 -0.74
CA ILE A 32 11.15 6.18 -0.50
C ILE A 32 12.34 5.38 -1.04
N GLU A 33 12.40 4.07 -0.76
CA GLU A 33 13.43 3.17 -1.32
C GLU A 33 13.46 3.23 -2.85
N MET A 34 12.30 3.14 -3.50
CA MET A 34 12.19 3.17 -4.96
C MET A 34 12.59 4.52 -5.54
N VAL A 35 12.18 5.62 -4.93
CA VAL A 35 12.55 6.98 -5.38
C VAL A 35 14.05 7.18 -5.24
N ASN A 36 14.64 6.80 -4.10
CA ASN A 36 16.08 6.91 -3.89
C ASN A 36 16.89 6.07 -4.88
N ALA A 37 16.50 4.82 -5.10
CA ALA A 37 17.14 3.95 -6.10
C ALA A 37 17.05 4.55 -7.51
N LYS A 38 15.89 5.11 -7.89
CA LYS A 38 15.71 5.76 -9.19
C LYS A 38 16.55 7.03 -9.34
N LEU A 39 16.67 7.84 -8.28
CA LEU A 39 17.54 9.02 -8.29
C LEU A 39 19.02 8.62 -8.43
N GLU A 40 19.44 7.57 -7.71
CA GLU A 40 20.78 7.01 -7.79
C GLU A 40 21.10 6.47 -9.20
N GLU A 41 20.19 5.70 -9.81
CA GLU A 41 20.31 5.21 -11.19
C GLU A 41 20.50 6.35 -12.20
N ASN A 42 19.84 7.48 -11.96
CA ASN A 42 19.94 8.68 -12.80
C ASN A 42 21.10 9.61 -12.41
N LYS A 43 21.94 9.21 -11.43
CA LYS A 43 23.05 10.01 -10.88
C LYS A 43 22.60 11.38 -10.36
N ILE A 44 21.38 11.46 -9.87
CA ILE A 44 20.80 12.65 -9.24
C ILE A 44 21.03 12.53 -7.74
N ASP A 45 21.68 13.54 -7.17
CA ASP A 45 21.86 13.65 -5.74
C ASP A 45 20.52 14.07 -5.09
N VAL A 46 20.04 13.26 -4.14
CA VAL A 46 18.78 13.49 -3.42
C VAL A 46 18.81 14.86 -2.73
N ALA A 47 19.99 15.30 -2.24
CA ALA A 47 20.14 16.60 -1.58
C ALA A 47 19.93 17.81 -2.53
N LYS A 48 19.94 17.57 -3.85
CA LYS A 48 19.70 18.59 -4.89
C LYS A 48 18.26 18.59 -5.38
N VAL A 49 17.44 17.63 -4.96
CA VAL A 49 16.01 17.58 -5.28
C VAL A 49 15.28 18.49 -4.29
N GLU A 50 14.39 19.36 -4.79
CA GLU A 50 13.56 20.17 -3.91
C GLU A 50 12.63 19.26 -3.09
N ASN A 51 12.45 19.56 -1.80
CA ASN A 51 11.61 18.74 -0.92
C ASN A 51 10.20 18.52 -1.46
N ASN A 52 9.61 19.53 -2.12
CA ASN A 52 8.28 19.42 -2.70
C ASN A 52 8.25 18.41 -3.86
N ASP A 53 9.26 18.44 -4.73
CA ASP A 53 9.39 17.52 -5.85
C ASP A 53 9.68 16.10 -5.35
N TYR A 54 10.54 15.97 -4.34
CA TYR A 54 10.82 14.68 -3.71
C TYR A 54 9.57 14.05 -3.10
N GLU A 55 8.79 14.83 -2.35
CA GLU A 55 7.51 14.37 -1.80
C GLU A 55 6.48 14.02 -2.88
N ALA A 56 6.45 14.76 -3.99
CA ALA A 56 5.62 14.41 -5.14
C ALA A 56 6.02 13.05 -5.73
N MET A 57 7.32 12.80 -5.92
CA MET A 57 7.85 11.53 -6.41
C MET A 57 7.52 10.36 -5.47
N VAL A 58 7.63 10.56 -4.16
CA VAL A 58 7.27 9.56 -3.15
C VAL A 58 5.77 9.27 -3.18
N ASN A 59 4.93 10.31 -3.30
CA ASN A 59 3.49 10.14 -3.37
C ASN A 59 3.04 9.38 -4.64
N ASP A 60 3.63 9.68 -5.78
CA ASP A 60 3.32 8.95 -7.00
C ASP A 60 3.80 7.49 -6.92
N SER A 61 4.98 7.25 -6.34
CA SER A 61 5.45 5.88 -6.08
C SER A 61 4.54 5.12 -5.10
N CYS A 62 3.97 5.79 -4.10
CA CYS A 62 2.98 5.20 -3.20
C CYS A 62 1.71 4.76 -3.95
N LYS A 63 1.21 5.59 -4.89
CA LYS A 63 0.05 5.25 -5.73
C LYS A 63 0.37 4.03 -6.61
N ASP A 64 1.52 4.02 -7.26
CA ASP A 64 1.97 2.90 -8.11
C ASP A 64 2.03 1.58 -7.33
N ILE A 65 2.54 1.59 -6.10
CA ILE A 65 2.61 0.41 -5.23
C ILE A 65 1.18 -0.07 -4.90
N LYS A 66 0.30 0.83 -4.48
CA LYS A 66 -1.11 0.50 -4.17
C LYS A 66 -1.84 -0.08 -5.38
N GLU A 67 -1.65 0.51 -6.56
CA GLU A 67 -2.23 0.02 -7.82
C GLU A 67 -1.70 -1.36 -8.21
N LYS A 68 -0.40 -1.61 -8.06
CA LYS A 68 0.19 -2.93 -8.32
C LYS A 68 -0.39 -4.00 -7.40
N TYR A 69 -0.57 -3.70 -6.11
CA TYR A 69 -1.23 -4.61 -5.18
C TYR A 69 -2.68 -4.89 -5.59
N ALA A 70 -3.46 -3.84 -5.87
CA ALA A 70 -4.84 -3.97 -6.33
C ALA A 70 -4.94 -4.83 -7.61
N LYS A 71 -4.03 -4.62 -8.58
CA LYS A 71 -3.95 -5.41 -9.81
C LYS A 71 -3.65 -6.88 -9.53
N ARG A 72 -2.69 -7.19 -8.64
CA ARG A 72 -2.38 -8.57 -8.24
C ARG A 72 -3.57 -9.27 -7.58
N VAL A 73 -4.27 -8.57 -6.68
CA VAL A 73 -5.48 -9.10 -6.03
C VAL A 73 -6.58 -9.37 -7.05
N SER A 74 -6.84 -8.43 -7.97
CA SER A 74 -7.82 -8.58 -9.03
C SER A 74 -7.49 -9.75 -9.98
N GLN A 75 -6.21 -9.93 -10.34
CA GLN A 75 -5.75 -11.07 -11.14
C GLN A 75 -5.97 -12.41 -10.41
N GLY A 76 -5.65 -12.48 -9.12
CA GLY A 76 -5.89 -13.68 -8.31
C GLY A 76 -7.37 -14.04 -8.23
N LEU A 77 -8.24 -13.04 -8.02
CA LEU A 77 -9.68 -13.22 -8.01
C LEU A 77 -10.21 -13.73 -9.36
N MET A 78 -9.75 -13.17 -10.48
CA MET A 78 -10.11 -13.66 -11.81
C MET A 78 -9.71 -15.11 -12.04
N VAL A 79 -8.50 -15.51 -11.62
CA VAL A 79 -8.04 -16.90 -11.76
C VAL A 79 -8.93 -17.85 -10.95
N ILE A 80 -9.30 -17.48 -9.72
CA ILE A 80 -10.19 -18.29 -8.89
C ILE A 80 -11.57 -18.42 -9.54
N MET A 81 -12.19 -17.32 -9.98
CA MET A 81 -13.49 -17.35 -10.66
C MET A 81 -13.44 -18.15 -11.97
N GLY A 82 -12.34 -18.08 -12.71
CA GLY A 82 -12.14 -18.87 -13.93
C GLY A 82 -12.01 -20.37 -13.65
N ILE A 83 -11.36 -20.75 -12.54
CA ILE A 83 -11.30 -22.15 -12.09
C ILE A 83 -12.67 -22.63 -11.63
N ASP A 84 -13.42 -21.82 -10.87
CA ASP A 84 -14.78 -22.15 -10.41
C ASP A 84 -15.76 -22.32 -11.60
N PHE A 85 -15.63 -21.49 -12.63
CA PHE A 85 -16.39 -21.65 -13.88
C PHE A 85 -16.02 -22.90 -14.68
N LEU A 86 -14.76 -23.37 -14.61
CA LEU A 86 -14.29 -24.56 -15.32
C LEU A 86 -14.56 -25.87 -14.56
N LEU A 87 -14.71 -25.81 -13.24
CA LEU A 87 -14.95 -26.96 -12.37
C LEU A 87 -16.41 -27.08 -11.88
N GLY A 88 -17.27 -26.14 -12.26
CA GLY A 88 -18.72 -26.13 -12.02
C GLY A 88 -19.54 -26.84 -13.09
#